data_AF-A0A5E4LT76-F1
#
_entry.id   AF-A0A5E4LT76-F1
#
_cell.length_a   1.000
_cell.length_b   1.000
_cell.length_c   1.000
_cell.angle_alpha   90.00
_cell.angle_beta   90.00
_cell.angle_gamma   90.00
#
_symmetry.space_group_name_H-M   'P 1'
#
loop_
_entity.id
_entity.type
_entity.pdbx_description
1 polymer ?
#
loop_
_entity_poly.entity_id
_entity_poly.type
_entity_poly.pdbx_seq_one_letter_code
_entity_poly.pdbx_strand_id
1 'polypeptide(L)'
;MNRKYISMLYPVASMAGKTDRFAVPDVQDAVPIDTMIDTLRKKIDFDCLILMQQARRINTTKSNFSFKLWESRISQIREAQRSTFSIDELNKLKEQCQLLSTQLGQFKV
;
A
#
# COMPACT_ATOMS: atom_id res chain seq x y z
N MET A 1 -44.98 -27.19 13.49
CA MET A 1 -44.40 -28.13 12.49
C MET A 1 -45.10 -27.86 11.17
N ASN A 2 -44.45 -27.20 10.23
CA ASN A 2 -43.49 -27.78 9.28
C ASN A 2 -44.23 -28.00 7.96
N ARG A 3 -43.54 -27.65 6.87
CA ARG A 3 -43.83 -27.95 5.47
C ARG A 3 -44.67 -26.91 4.74
N LYS A 4 -44.33 -26.52 3.51
CA LYS A 4 -43.18 -26.77 2.61
C LYS A 4 -43.45 -25.80 1.44
N TYR A 5 -42.46 -25.08 0.92
CA TYR A 5 -41.81 -25.40 -0.37
C TYR A 5 -42.87 -25.69 -1.47
N ILE A 6 -42.94 -25.00 -2.60
CA ILE A 6 -41.89 -24.79 -3.61
C ILE A 6 -42.61 -24.05 -4.76
N SER A 7 -42.09 -22.89 -5.19
CA SER A 7 -41.44 -22.75 -6.51
C SER A 7 -42.45 -22.54 -7.66
N MET A 8 -42.11 -22.10 -8.86
CA MET A 8 -40.86 -21.98 -9.59
C MET A 8 -41.18 -20.98 -10.72
N LEU A 9 -40.19 -20.16 -11.07
CA LEU A 9 -39.81 -19.79 -12.45
C LEU A 9 -40.85 -19.02 -13.30
N TYR A 10 -40.63 -17.74 -13.63
CA TYR A 10 -39.72 -17.20 -14.67
C TYR A 10 -40.09 -17.69 -16.10
N PRO A 11 -39.83 -16.96 -17.22
CA PRO A 11 -39.05 -15.72 -17.36
C PRO A 11 -39.47 -14.74 -18.53
N VAL A 12 -38.61 -13.72 -18.72
CA VAL A 12 -38.19 -13.02 -19.96
C VAL A 12 -38.97 -11.79 -20.46
N ALA A 13 -38.36 -10.62 -20.22
CA ALA A 13 -37.99 -9.49 -21.11
C ALA A 13 -39.03 -8.93 -22.13
N SER A 14 -39.05 -7.64 -22.49
CA SER A 14 -38.06 -6.57 -22.35
C SER A 14 -38.70 -5.21 -22.68
N MET A 15 -38.33 -4.21 -21.89
CA MET A 15 -37.91 -2.85 -22.27
C MET A 15 -38.86 -1.71 -22.67
N ALA A 16 -38.49 -0.56 -22.06
CA ALA A 16 -38.61 0.86 -22.43
C ALA A 16 -39.48 1.65 -21.43
N GLY A 17 -38.95 2.33 -20.40
CA GLY A 17 -37.62 2.92 -20.25
C GLY A 17 -37.77 4.35 -19.71
N LYS A 18 -38.47 4.52 -18.58
CA LYS A 18 -38.51 5.75 -17.77
C LYS A 18 -38.34 5.36 -16.31
N THR A 19 -37.15 4.86 -15.99
CA THR A 19 -36.69 4.87 -14.60
C THR A 19 -36.17 6.26 -14.35
N ASP A 20 -36.82 6.98 -13.44
CA ASP A 20 -36.17 8.00 -12.65
C ASP A 20 -34.78 7.51 -12.31
N ARG A 21 -33.80 8.09 -12.99
CA ARG A 21 -32.41 8.06 -12.54
C ARG A 21 -32.42 8.88 -11.27
N PHE A 22 -32.79 8.26 -10.15
CA PHE A 22 -32.05 8.49 -8.93
C PHE A 22 -30.61 8.14 -9.29
N ALA A 23 -29.88 9.16 -9.72
CA ALA A 23 -28.44 9.16 -9.66
C ALA A 23 -28.15 8.86 -8.20
N VAL A 24 -27.80 7.60 -7.91
CA VAL A 24 -26.94 7.31 -6.78
C VAL A 24 -25.75 8.22 -7.04
N PRO A 25 -25.54 9.32 -6.29
CA PRO A 25 -24.30 10.04 -6.45
C PRO A 25 -23.23 8.98 -6.25
N ASP A 26 -22.30 8.87 -7.19
CA ASP A 26 -21.08 8.13 -6.97
C ASP A 26 -20.53 8.66 -5.65
N VAL A 27 -20.79 7.94 -4.56
CA VAL A 27 -20.05 8.08 -3.33
C VAL A 27 -18.71 7.46 -3.69
N GLN A 28 -17.96 8.16 -4.55
CA GLN A 28 -16.52 8.21 -4.43
C GLN A 28 -16.34 8.75 -3.01
N ASP A 29 -16.36 7.82 -2.06
CA ASP A 29 -15.94 8.03 -0.69
C ASP A 29 -14.67 8.84 -0.79
N ALA A 30 -14.79 10.14 -0.54
CA ALA A 30 -13.67 11.03 -0.53
C ALA A 30 -12.84 10.59 0.67
N VAL A 31 -11.95 9.61 0.45
CA VAL A 31 -11.02 9.15 1.47
C VAL A 31 -10.29 10.41 1.92
N PRO A 32 -10.42 10.81 3.19
CA PRO A 32 -9.77 12.00 3.69
C PRO A 32 -8.29 11.98 3.31
N ILE A 33 -7.75 13.11 2.88
CA ILE A 33 -6.32 13.23 2.52
C ILE A 33 -5.44 12.70 3.67
N ASP A 34 -5.87 12.89 4.91
CA ASP A 34 -5.23 12.38 6.13
C ASP A 34 -5.15 10.84 6.17
N THR A 35 -6.19 10.12 5.72
CA THR A 35 -6.15 8.64 5.67
C THR A 35 -5.24 8.14 4.55
N MET A 36 -5.11 8.89 3.45
CA MET A 36 -4.15 8.56 2.39
C MET A 36 -2.71 8.76 2.87
N ILE A 37 -2.44 9.86 3.57
CA ILE A 37 -1.14 10.15 4.19
C ILE A 37 -0.77 9.05 5.18
N ASP A 38 -1.67 8.72 6.11
CA ASP A 38 -1.39 7.68 7.12
C ASP A 38 -1.21 6.29 6.51
N THR A 39 -1.95 5.98 5.43
CA THR A 39 -1.78 4.74 4.69
C THR A 39 -0.40 4.68 4.03
N LEU A 40 0.04 5.77 3.40
CA LEU A 40 1.36 5.86 2.78
C LEU A 40 2.48 5.78 3.82
N ARG A 41 2.33 6.47 4.95
CA ARG A 41 3.26 6.41 6.08
C ARG A 41 3.45 4.99 6.60
N LYS A 42 2.35 4.27 6.84
CA LYS A 42 2.40 2.86 7.28
C LYS A 42 3.07 1.95 6.26
N LYS A 43 2.82 2.16 4.96
CA LYS A 43 3.48 1.40 3.89
C LYS A 43 4.98 1.63 3.88
N ILE A 44 5.43 2.88 3.96
CA ILE A 44 6.86 3.22 4.00
C ILE A 44 7.53 2.66 5.27
N ASP A 45 6.90 2.77 6.45
CA ASP A 45 7.45 2.20 7.68
C ASP A 45 7.63 0.67 7.57
N PHE A 46 6.66 -0.02 6.96
CA PHE A 46 6.75 -1.45 6.68
C PHE A 46 7.88 -1.79 5.69
N ASP A 47 8.01 -1.04 4.59
CA ASP A 47 9.10 -1.22 3.61
C ASP A 47 10.47 -1.01 4.27
N CYS A 48 10.62 0.00 5.13
CA CYS A 48 11.83 0.24 5.92
C CYS A 48 12.17 -0.94 6.84
N LEU A 49 11.19 -1.57 7.48
CA LEU A 49 11.42 -2.76 8.31
C LEU A 49 11.93 -3.95 7.48
N ILE A 50 11.37 -4.16 6.29
CA ILE A 50 11.84 -5.21 5.38
C ILE A 50 13.28 -4.93 4.94
N LEU A 51 13.58 -3.69 4.53
CA LEU A 51 14.92 -3.29 4.12
C LEU A 51 15.96 -3.49 5.23
N MET A 52 15.60 -3.19 6.47
CA MET A 52 16.48 -3.42 7.63
C MET A 52 16.81 -4.89 7.81
N GLN A 53 15.82 -5.78 7.64
CA GLN A 53 16.06 -7.23 7.72
C GLN A 53 16.94 -7.72 6.56
N GLN A 54 16.72 -7.23 5.35
CA GLN A 54 17.55 -7.57 4.18
C GLN A 54 18.99 -7.09 4.35
N ALA A 55 19.19 -5.85 4.81
CA ALA A 55 20.51 -5.30 5.11
C ALA A 55 21.24 -6.13 6.18
N ARG A 56 20.54 -6.55 7.24
CA ARG A 56 21.12 -7.42 8.29
C ARG A 56 21.59 -8.76 7.73
N ARG A 57 20.83 -9.38 6.82
CA ARG A 57 21.23 -10.62 6.16
C ARG A 57 22.47 -10.46 5.28
N ILE A 58 22.64 -9.30 4.63
CA ILE A 58 23.85 -9.01 3.84
C ILE A 58 25.07 -8.77 4.75
N ASN A 59 24.88 -8.20 5.94
CA ASN A 59 25.99 -8.04 6.90
C ASN A 59 26.62 -9.37 7.32
N THR A 60 25.82 -10.44 7.41
CA THR A 60 26.34 -11.77 7.73
C THR A 60 27.20 -12.37 6.62
N THR A 61 27.15 -11.82 5.39
CA THR A 61 27.88 -12.33 4.22
C THR A 61 28.97 -11.39 3.70
N LYS A 62 28.90 -10.07 3.94
CA LYS A 62 29.88 -9.07 3.47
C LYS A 62 30.08 -7.95 4.53
N SER A 63 31.29 -7.36 4.53
CA SER A 63 31.80 -6.26 5.39
C SER A 63 30.79 -5.41 6.19
N ASN A 64 31.04 -5.31 7.51
CA ASN A 64 30.33 -4.48 8.50
C ASN A 64 30.15 -3.00 8.11
N PHE A 65 31.02 -2.44 7.26
CA PHE A 65 30.93 -1.04 6.84
C PHE A 65 29.72 -0.77 5.95
N SER A 66 29.38 -1.72 5.06
CA SER A 66 28.25 -1.56 4.14
C SER A 66 26.91 -1.58 4.87
N PHE A 67 26.79 -2.43 5.90
CA PHE A 67 25.58 -2.53 6.71
C PHE A 67 25.20 -1.23 7.40
N LYS A 68 26.17 -0.58 8.08
CA LYS A 68 25.93 0.70 8.78
C LYS A 68 25.45 1.80 7.84
N LEU A 69 25.93 1.80 6.59
CA LEU A 69 25.48 2.76 5.57
C LEU A 69 24.00 2.53 5.19
N TRP A 70 23.61 1.27 4.98
CA TRP A 70 22.21 0.92 4.68
C TRP A 70 21.29 1.24 5.87
N GLU A 71 21.69 0.86 7.07
CA GLU A 71 20.95 1.15 8.30
C GLU A 71 20.76 2.66 8.52
N SER A 72 21.81 3.45 8.31
CA SER A 72 21.73 4.91 8.42
C SER A 72 20.76 5.49 7.39
N ARG A 73 20.83 5.07 6.13
CA ARG A 73 19.92 5.54 5.07
C ARG A 73 18.46 5.15 5.32
N ILE A 74 18.21 3.92 5.77
CA ILE A 74 16.85 3.46 6.08
C ILE A 74 16.28 4.23 7.28
N SER A 75 17.12 4.53 8.28
CA SER A 75 16.72 5.33 9.44
C SER A 75 16.37 6.76 9.06
N GLN A 76 17.14 7.39 8.16
CA GLN A 76 16.85 8.73 7.64
C GLN A 76 15.50 8.79 6.90
N ILE A 77 15.21 7.79 6.05
CA ILE A 77 13.92 7.71 5.34
C ILE A 77 12.76 7.58 6.33
N ARG A 78 12.95 6.76 7.37
CA ARG A 78 11.94 6.56 8.43
C ARG A 78 11.68 7.83 9.24
N GLU A 79 12.72 8.58 9.55
CA GLU A 79 12.59 9.87 10.23
C GLU A 79 11.89 10.90 9.34
N ALA A 80 12.30 11.01 8.07
CA ALA A 80 11.67 11.90 7.09
C ALA A 80 10.18 11.57 6.89
N GLN A 81 9.82 10.29 6.83
CA GLN A 81 8.42 9.86 6.71
C GLN A 81 7.53 10.36 7.86
N ARG A 82 8.07 10.49 9.07
CA ARG A 82 7.32 10.95 10.25
C ARG A 82 7.06 12.46 10.23
N SER A 83 7.98 13.24 9.66
CA SER A 83 7.86 14.69 9.57
C SER A 83 7.21 15.18 8.27
N THR A 84 7.07 14.32 7.26
CA THR A 84 6.42 14.65 5.99
C THR A 84 4.89 14.54 6.08
N PHE A 85 4.19 15.58 5.62
CA PHE A 85 2.73 15.63 5.47
C PHE A 85 2.30 15.76 4.00
N SER A 86 3.25 15.87 3.07
CA SER A 86 2.98 15.92 1.63
C SER A 86 2.96 14.52 1.03
N ILE A 87 1.90 14.19 0.30
CA ILE A 87 1.76 12.91 -0.42
C ILE A 87 2.89 12.74 -1.45
N ASP A 88 3.27 13.81 -2.16
CA ASP A 88 4.32 13.76 -3.17
C ASP A 88 5.69 13.47 -2.57
N GLU A 89 5.98 14.05 -1.41
CA GLU A 89 7.21 13.77 -0.66
C GLU A 89 7.21 12.34 -0.11
N LEU A 90 6.08 11.83 0.40
CA LEU A 90 5.95 10.43 0.81
C LEU A 90 6.16 9.47 -0.38
N ASN A 91 5.66 9.81 -1.56
CA ASN A 91 5.91 9.01 -2.77
C ASN A 91 7.39 9.02 -3.16
N LYS A 92 8.10 10.14 -3.04
CA LYS A 92 9.57 10.18 -3.24
C LYS A 92 10.31 9.31 -2.22
N LEU A 93 9.92 9.34 -0.94
CA LEU A 93 10.50 8.47 0.09
C LEU A 93 10.25 6.99 -0.22
N LYS A 94 9.06 6.65 -0.72
CA LYS A 94 8.73 5.31 -1.18
C LYS A 94 9.60 4.87 -2.35
N GLU A 95 9.82 5.73 -3.34
CA GLU A 95 10.74 5.44 -4.45
C GLU A 95 12.17 5.20 -3.94
N GLN A 96 12.62 5.98 -2.94
CA GLN A 96 13.92 5.74 -2.29
C GLN A 96 13.98 4.35 -1.63
N CYS A 97 12.93 3.92 -0.92
CA CYS A 97 12.86 2.56 -0.39
C CYS A 97 12.99 1.49 -1.49
N GLN A 98 12.32 1.68 -2.64
CA GLN A 98 12.40 0.74 -3.76
C GLN A 98 13.80 0.69 -4.40
N LEU A 99 14.45 1.85 -4.53
CA LEU A 99 15.83 1.93 -5.01
C LEU A 99 16.79 1.21 -4.06
N LEU A 100 16.65 1.43 -2.75
CA LEU A 100 17.44 0.71 -1.74
C LEU A 100 17.17 -0.80 -1.82
N SER A 101 15.93 -1.23 -2.00
CA SER A 101 15.57 -2.65 -2.14
C SER A 101 16.24 -3.28 -3.36
N THR A 102 16.22 -2.59 -4.50
CA THR A 102 16.86 -3.06 -5.73
C THR A 102 18.37 -3.16 -5.55
N GLN A 103 18.99 -2.16 -4.91
CA GLN A 103 20.42 -2.18 -4.61
C GLN A 103 20.77 -3.36 -3.69
N LEU A 104 20.02 -3.59 -2.61
CA LEU A 104 20.22 -4.75 -1.73
C LEU A 104 20.03 -6.09 -2.47
N GLY A 105 19.06 -6.14 -3.40
CA GLY A 105 18.81 -7.30 -4.26
C GLY A 105 20.00 -7.65 -5.16
N GLN A 106 20.69 -6.64 -5.70
CA GLN A 106 21.91 -6.84 -6.50
C GLN A 106 23.05 -7.47 -5.71
N PHE A 107 23.14 -7.25 -4.39
CA PHE A 107 24.16 -7.89 -3.55
C PHE A 107 23.88 -9.37 -3.23
N LYS A 108 22.64 -9.84 -3.45
CA LYS A 108 22.22 -11.24 -3.23
C LYS A 108 22.58 -12.15 -4.40
N VAL A 109 22.72 -11.58 -5.61
CA VAL A 109 23.32 -12.23 -6.79
C VAL A 109 24.85 -12.22 -6.62
#